data_AF-A0A2A5EAB4-F1
#
_entry.id   AF-A0A2A5EAB4-F1
#
_cell.length_a   1.000
_cell.length_b   1.000
_cell.length_c   1.000
_cell.angle_alpha   90.00
_cell.angle_beta   90.00
_cell.angle_gamma   90.00
#
_symmetry.space_group_name_H-M   'P 1'
#
loop_
_entity.id
_entity.type
_entity.pdbx_description
1 polymer ?
#
loop_
_entity_poly.entity_id
_entity_poly.type
_entity_poly.pdbx_seq_one_letter_code
_entity_poly.pdbx_strand_id
1 'polypeptide(L)'
;MGSKWQKNIAIGVMILVVVLILVKLVYNYKVSWVIWEDGDRDLLINSCIEDLGSRSVRFPKQTQEYCGCFSDAMMQNFSKAEYEVANSKSNLEQQEEMLPVILDCYNLYQEAMFKASKID
;
A
#
# COMPACT_ATOMS: atom_id res chain seq x y z
N MET A 1 51.89 -26.10 -4.39
CA MET A 1 51.35 -24.87 -5.02
C MET A 1 49.82 -24.72 -4.89
N GLY A 2 49.16 -25.39 -3.93
CA GLY A 2 47.67 -25.40 -3.84
C GLY A 2 47.04 -24.43 -2.83
N SER A 3 47.65 -24.23 -1.65
CA SER A 3 46.96 -23.56 -0.52
C SER A 3 46.76 -22.06 -0.69
N LYS A 4 47.72 -21.32 -1.28
CA LYS A 4 47.60 -19.87 -1.50
C LYS A 4 46.61 -19.52 -2.62
N TRP A 5 46.57 -20.33 -3.68
CA TRP A 5 45.68 -20.13 -4.82
C TRP A 5 44.22 -20.41 -4.44
N GLN A 6 43.97 -21.53 -3.73
CA GLN A 6 42.64 -21.84 -3.20
C GLN A 6 42.14 -20.77 -2.21
N LYS A 7 43.03 -20.18 -1.40
CA LYS A 7 42.67 -19.11 -0.45
C LYS A 7 42.24 -17.83 -1.16
N ASN A 8 42.93 -17.43 -2.23
CA ASN A 8 42.58 -16.24 -3.01
C ASN A 8 41.26 -16.41 -3.78
N ILE A 9 40.99 -17.62 -4.31
CA ILE A 9 39.71 -17.93 -4.95
C ILE A 9 38.57 -17.89 -3.92
N ALA A 10 38.76 -18.49 -2.74
CA ALA A 10 37.74 -18.46 -1.69
C ALA A 10 37.38 -17.03 -1.26
N ILE A 11 38.38 -16.14 -1.15
CA ILE A 11 38.15 -14.71 -0.86
C ILE A 11 37.36 -14.05 -1.99
N GLY A 12 37.73 -14.31 -3.25
CA GLY A 12 37.00 -13.78 -4.42
C GLY A 12 35.53 -14.22 -4.45
N VAL A 13 35.25 -15.49 -4.17
CA VAL A 13 33.89 -16.03 -4.10
C VAL A 13 33.10 -15.41 -2.95
N MET A 14 33.70 -15.25 -1.77
CA MET A 14 33.06 -14.59 -0.62
C MET A 14 32.65 -13.15 -0.95
N ILE A 15 33.54 -12.37 -1.59
CA ILE A 15 33.22 -11.00 -2.01
C ILE A 15 32.07 -11.00 -3.02
N LEU A 16 32.09 -11.91 -4.00
CA LEU A 16 31.03 -12.01 -5.00
C LEU A 16 29.67 -12.35 -4.37
N VAL A 17 29.63 -13.25 -3.38
CA VAL A 17 28.40 -13.57 -2.64
C VAL A 17 27.86 -12.35 -1.89
N VAL A 18 28.71 -11.59 -1.21
CA VAL A 18 28.30 -10.37 -0.52
C VAL A 18 27.72 -9.34 -1.50
N VAL A 19 28.35 -9.15 -2.66
CA VAL A 19 27.85 -8.26 -3.71
C VAL A 19 26.47 -8.70 -4.20
N LEU A 20 26.27 -10.00 -4.45
CA LEU A 20 24.97 -10.52 -4.89
C LEU A 20 23.86 -10.33 -3.85
N ILE A 21 24.18 -10.48 -2.56
CA ILE A 21 23.22 -10.23 -1.46
C ILE A 21 22.80 -8.76 -1.44
N LEU A 22 23.75 -7.84 -1.55
CA LEU A 22 23.47 -6.40 -1.57
C LEU A 22 22.61 -6.01 -2.77
N VAL A 23 22.92 -6.53 -3.96
CA VAL A 23 22.11 -6.29 -5.17
C VAL A 23 20.67 -6.78 -4.98
N LYS A 24 20.49 -7.98 -4.42
CA LYS A 24 19.15 -8.53 -4.17
C LYS A 24 18.36 -7.69 -3.16
N LEU A 25 19.01 -7.21 -2.09
CA LEU A 25 18.37 -6.34 -1.10
C LEU A 25 17.92 -5.01 -1.71
N VAL A 26 18.77 -4.36 -2.52
CA VAL A 26 18.42 -3.10 -3.19
C VAL A 26 17.29 -3.31 -4.20
N TYR A 27 17.32 -4.41 -4.96
CA TYR A 27 16.26 -4.74 -5.91
C TYR A 27 14.93 -4.96 -5.18
N ASN A 28 14.90 -5.80 -4.14
CA ASN A 28 13.68 -6.04 -3.37
C ASN A 28 13.14 -4.76 -2.73
N TYR A 29 14.00 -3.92 -2.17
CA TYR A 29 13.58 -2.63 -1.58
C TYR A 29 13.01 -1.66 -2.63
N LYS A 30 13.55 -1.65 -3.85
CA LYS A 30 13.02 -0.84 -4.94
C LYS A 30 11.70 -1.39 -5.47
N VAL A 31 11.56 -2.70 -5.54
CA VAL A 31 10.34 -3.38 -6.01
C VAL A 31 9.21 -3.22 -5.00
N SER A 32 9.49 -3.29 -3.69
CA SER A 32 8.47 -3.12 -2.64
C SER A 32 7.88 -1.71 -2.57
N TRP A 33 8.57 -0.72 -3.13
CA TRP A 33 8.05 0.64 -3.32
C TRP A 33 7.12 0.75 -4.53
N VAL A 34 7.22 -0.16 -5.48
CA VAL A 34 6.49 -0.10 -6.76
C VAL A 34 5.32 -1.08 -6.76
N ILE A 35 5.42 -2.21 -6.07
CA ILE A 35 4.44 -3.29 -6.10
C ILE A 35 3.79 -3.41 -4.73
N TRP A 36 2.48 -3.63 -4.71
CA TRP A 36 1.75 -3.98 -3.50
C TRP A 36 2.20 -5.33 -2.95
N GLU A 37 2.45 -5.39 -1.65
CA GLU A 37 2.83 -6.60 -0.93
C GLU A 37 1.67 -7.14 -0.09
N ASP A 38 1.79 -8.41 0.31
CA ASP A 38 0.83 -9.04 1.22
C ASP A 38 0.79 -8.26 2.55
N GLY A 39 -0.41 -7.79 2.92
CA GLY A 39 -0.64 -6.97 4.13
C GLY A 39 -0.75 -5.47 3.87
N ASP A 40 -0.32 -4.95 2.72
CA ASP A 40 -0.51 -3.53 2.37
C ASP A 40 -2.00 -3.15 2.31
N ARG A 41 -2.84 -4.09 1.89
CA ARG A 41 -4.29 -3.93 1.89
C ARG A 41 -4.82 -3.59 3.29
N ASP A 42 -4.40 -4.34 4.30
CA ASP A 42 -4.89 -4.14 5.67
C ASP A 42 -4.36 -2.82 6.25
N LEU A 43 -3.14 -2.42 5.88
CA LEU A 43 -2.59 -1.11 6.23
C LEU A 43 -3.44 0.04 5.64
N LEU A 44 -3.79 -0.05 4.35
CA LEU A 44 -4.65 0.95 3.71
C LEU A 44 -6.03 1.01 4.36
N ILE A 45 -6.62 -0.14 4.70
CA ILE A 45 -7.92 -0.20 5.36
C ILE A 45 -7.86 0.50 6.71
N ASN A 46 -6.87 0.16 7.53
CA ASN A 46 -6.72 0.73 8.87
C ASN A 46 -6.45 2.23 8.80
N SER A 47 -5.58 2.69 7.89
CA SER A 47 -5.34 4.13 7.68
C SER A 47 -6.62 4.86 7.30
N CYS A 48 -7.40 4.32 6.36
CA CYS A 48 -8.68 4.92 5.95
C CYS A 48 -9.67 5.02 7.13
N ILE A 49 -9.73 3.99 7.98
CA ILE A 49 -10.60 3.97 9.17
C ILE A 49 -10.17 5.05 10.18
N GLU A 50 -8.86 5.20 10.38
CA GLU A 50 -8.27 6.23 11.24
C GLU A 50 -8.56 7.64 10.72
N ASP A 51 -8.40 7.86 9.41
CA ASP A 51 -8.64 9.15 8.76
C ASP A 51 -10.13 9.58 8.84
N LEU A 52 -11.05 8.61 8.82
CA LEU A 52 -12.49 8.88 8.99
C LEU A 52 -12.87 9.23 10.43
N GLY A 53 -12.00 8.94 11.41
CA GLY A 53 -12.11 9.38 12.80
C GLY A 53 -13.47 9.13 13.43
N SER A 54 -14.18 10.18 13.84
CA SER A 54 -15.46 10.06 14.55
C SER A 54 -16.56 9.35 13.73
N ARG A 55 -16.47 9.35 12.39
CA ARG A 55 -17.42 8.62 11.54
C ARG A 55 -17.23 7.10 11.66
N SER A 56 -15.99 6.64 11.78
CA SER A 56 -15.71 5.20 11.92
C SER A 56 -16.21 4.64 13.25
N VAL A 57 -16.27 5.47 14.30
CA VAL A 57 -16.88 5.08 15.57
C VAL A 57 -18.41 5.03 15.47
N ARG A 58 -19.02 5.99 14.75
CA ARG A 58 -20.48 6.10 14.64
C ARG A 58 -21.09 5.07 13.67
N PHE A 59 -20.38 4.73 12.60
CA PHE A 59 -20.83 3.83 11.55
C PHE A 59 -19.78 2.74 11.27
N PRO A 60 -19.37 1.94 12.27
CA PRO A 60 -18.20 1.08 12.17
C PRO A 60 -18.28 0.05 11.05
N LYS A 61 -19.46 -0.55 10.83
CA LYS A 61 -19.66 -1.54 9.76
C LYS A 61 -19.55 -0.88 8.38
N GLN A 62 -20.23 0.25 8.19
CA GLN A 62 -20.25 0.97 6.91
C GLN A 62 -18.86 1.52 6.59
N THR A 63 -18.14 2.01 7.61
CA THR A 63 -16.76 2.48 7.44
C THR A 63 -15.81 1.34 7.10
N GLN A 64 -15.93 0.16 7.74
CA GLN A 64 -15.12 -1.01 7.39
C GLN A 64 -15.34 -1.43 5.93
N GLU A 65 -16.60 -1.49 5.49
CA GLU A 65 -16.96 -1.83 4.11
C GLU A 65 -16.44 -0.80 3.11
N TYR A 66 -16.59 0.49 3.41
CA TYR A 66 -16.06 1.58 2.59
C TYR A 66 -14.54 1.52 2.48
N CYS A 67 -13.83 1.39 3.59
CA CYS A 67 -12.37 1.36 3.58
C CYS A 67 -11.83 0.11 2.89
N GLY A 68 -12.52 -1.04 2.99
CA GLY A 68 -12.22 -2.22 2.18
C GLY A 68 -12.32 -1.94 0.68
N CYS A 69 -13.44 -1.37 0.25
CA CYS A 69 -13.66 -0.99 -1.15
C CYS A 69 -12.64 0.04 -1.65
N PHE A 70 -12.37 1.06 -0.85
CA PHE A 70 -11.35 2.08 -1.14
C PHE A 70 -9.98 1.46 -1.38
N SER A 71 -9.52 0.61 -0.45
CA SER A 71 -8.21 -0.04 -0.55
C SER A 71 -8.12 -0.94 -1.77
N ASP A 72 -9.15 -1.73 -2.04
CA ASP A 72 -9.21 -2.60 -3.22
C ASP A 72 -9.19 -1.78 -4.53
N ALA A 73 -9.93 -0.68 -4.60
CA ALA A 73 -9.96 0.20 -5.76
C ALA A 73 -8.61 0.88 -6.00
N MET A 74 -7.94 1.35 -4.93
CA MET A 74 -6.61 1.95 -5.03
C MET A 74 -5.58 0.95 -5.52
N MET A 75 -5.55 -0.25 -4.92
CA MET A 75 -4.58 -1.28 -5.29
C MET A 75 -4.76 -1.81 -6.72
N GLN A 76 -5.98 -1.75 -7.26
CA GLN A 76 -6.28 -2.17 -8.64
C GLN A 76 -5.93 -1.11 -9.68
N ASN A 77 -6.01 0.19 -9.34
CA ASN A 77 -5.86 1.29 -10.30
C ASN A 77 -4.51 2.01 -10.19
N PHE A 78 -3.81 1.86 -9.08
CA PHE A 78 -2.50 2.46 -8.84
C PHE A 78 -1.47 1.40 -8.46
N SER A 79 -0.24 1.58 -8.92
CA SER A 79 0.91 1.00 -8.23
C SER A 79 1.10 1.65 -6.86
N LYS A 80 1.84 1.00 -5.96
CA LYS A 80 2.10 1.54 -4.61
C LYS A 80 2.79 2.91 -4.69
N ALA A 81 3.75 3.06 -5.60
CA ALA A 81 4.44 4.33 -5.82
C ALA A 81 3.49 5.44 -6.33
N GLU A 82 2.60 5.12 -7.26
CA GLU A 82 1.63 6.09 -7.79
C GLU A 82 0.63 6.50 -6.72
N TYR A 83 0.17 5.56 -5.89
CA TYR A 83 -0.69 5.85 -4.75
C TYR A 83 -0.01 6.80 -3.76
N GLU A 84 1.23 6.51 -3.34
CA GLU A 84 1.98 7.37 -2.40
C GLU A 84 2.17 8.78 -2.96
N VAL A 85 2.47 8.89 -4.27
CA VAL A 85 2.57 10.18 -4.94
C VAL A 85 1.21 10.89 -4.95
N ALA A 86 0.12 10.23 -5.34
CA ALA A 86 -1.21 10.81 -5.35
C ALA A 86 -1.68 11.24 -3.95
N ASN A 87 -1.38 10.43 -2.92
CA ASN A 87 -1.72 10.69 -1.53
C ASN A 87 -0.88 11.84 -0.91
N SER A 88 0.30 12.12 -1.47
CA SER A 88 1.15 13.24 -1.03
C SER A 88 0.78 14.61 -1.64
N LYS A 89 -0.14 14.63 -2.61
CA LYS A 89 -0.59 15.85 -3.29
C LYS A 89 -1.50 16.70 -2.39
N SER A 90 -1.82 17.90 -2.86
CA SER A 90 -2.81 18.74 -2.19
C SER A 90 -4.20 18.09 -2.22
N ASN A 91 -5.06 18.38 -1.24
CA ASN A 91 -6.40 17.78 -1.12
C ASN A 91 -7.29 17.93 -2.38
N LEU A 92 -7.08 18.97 -3.19
CA LEU A 92 -7.81 19.19 -4.44
C LEU A 92 -7.34 18.23 -5.53
N GLU A 93 -6.02 18.18 -5.76
CA GLU A 93 -5.41 17.29 -6.76
C GLU A 93 -5.59 15.82 -6.39
N GLN A 94 -5.49 15.50 -5.09
CA GLN A 94 -5.77 14.17 -4.57
C GLN A 94 -7.21 13.74 -4.89
N GLN A 95 -8.20 14.62 -4.67
CA GLN A 95 -9.59 14.33 -5.03
C GLN A 95 -9.77 14.18 -6.53
N GLU A 96 -9.18 15.03 -7.37
CA GLU A 96 -9.34 14.92 -8.82
C GLU A 96 -8.84 13.57 -9.36
N GLU A 97 -7.76 13.04 -8.80
CA GLU A 97 -7.17 11.77 -9.26
C GLU A 97 -7.82 10.54 -8.62
N MET A 98 -8.12 10.60 -7.31
CA MET A 98 -8.58 9.44 -6.56
C MET A 98 -10.10 9.31 -6.54
N LEU A 99 -10.84 10.42 -6.51
CA LEU A 99 -12.30 10.40 -6.40
C LEU A 99 -13.00 9.61 -7.52
N PRO A 100 -12.59 9.73 -8.81
CA PRO A 100 -13.22 8.93 -9.88
C PRO A 100 -13.06 7.42 -9.66
N VAL A 101 -11.94 7.01 -9.07
CA VAL A 101 -11.62 5.59 -8.81
C VAL A 101 -12.48 5.03 -7.68
N ILE A 102 -12.83 5.85 -6.70
CA ILE A 102 -13.59 5.43 -5.51
C ILE A 102 -15.05 5.88 -5.52
N LEU A 103 -15.51 6.48 -6.62
CA LEU A 103 -16.82 7.12 -6.68
C LEU A 103 -17.94 6.15 -6.29
N ASP A 104 -17.86 4.91 -6.77
CA ASP A 104 -18.82 3.87 -6.44
C ASP A 104 -18.76 3.47 -4.96
N CYS A 105 -17.55 3.26 -4.42
CA CYS A 105 -17.35 3.00 -2.99
C CYS A 105 -17.96 4.12 -2.12
N TYR A 106 -17.72 5.36 -2.52
CA TYR A 106 -18.20 6.55 -1.82
C TYR A 106 -19.72 6.67 -1.85
N ASN A 107 -20.33 6.44 -3.02
CA ASN A 107 -21.78 6.48 -3.17
C ASN A 107 -22.47 5.40 -2.32
N LEU A 108 -21.95 4.17 -2.35
CA LEU A 108 -22.44 3.07 -1.51
C LEU A 108 -22.32 3.40 -0.02
N TYR A 109 -21.21 4.01 0.39
CA TYR A 109 -21.01 4.41 1.77
C TYR A 109 -22.00 5.48 2.23
N GLN A 110 -22.24 6.51 1.41
CA GLN A 110 -23.23 7.53 1.71
C GLN A 110 -24.64 6.95 1.85
N GLU A 111 -25.03 6.07 0.92
CA GLU A 111 -26.34 5.41 0.96
C GLU A 111 -26.48 4.52 2.21
N ALA A 112 -25.44 3.74 2.54
CA ALA A 112 -25.42 2.87 3.71
C ALA A 112 -25.51 3.66 5.02
N MET A 113 -24.76 4.75 5.16
CA MET A 113 -24.86 5.62 6.33
C MET A 113 -26.24 6.28 6.45
N PHE A 114 -26.81 6.74 5.33
CA PHE A 114 -28.15 7.34 5.31
C PHE A 114 -29.25 6.35 5.70
N LYS A 115 -29.13 5.09 5.27
CA LYS A 115 -30.04 4.03 5.71
C LYS A 115 -29.86 3.73 7.19
N ALA A 116 -28.62 3.61 7.66
CA ALA A 116 -28.32 3.32 9.05
C ALA A 116 -28.80 4.43 10.00
N SER A 117 -28.69 5.70 9.61
CA SER A 117 -29.14 6.84 10.42
C SER A 117 -30.66 7.00 10.50
N LYS A 118 -31.42 6.33 9.62
CA LYS A 118 -32.90 6.32 9.61
C LYS A 118 -33.51 5.17 10.41
N ILE A 119 -32.68 4.25 10.90
CA ILE A 119 -33.12 3.11 11.70
C ILE A 119 -33.16 3.47 13.21
N ASP A 120 -32.75 4.69 13.56
CA ASP A 120 -33.05 5.34 14.86
C ASP A 120 -34.46 5.96 14.88
#